data_AF-A0AAE1PHS5-F1
#
_entry.id   AF-A0AAE1PHS5-F1
#
_cell.length_a   1.000
_cell.length_b   1.000
_cell.length_c   1.000
_cell.angle_alpha   90.00
_cell.angle_beta   90.00
_cell.angle_gamma   90.00
#
_symmetry.space_group_name_H-M   'P 1'
#
loop_
_entity.id
_entity.type
_entity.pdbx_description
1 polymer ?
#
loop_
_entity_poly.entity_id
_entity_poly.type
_entity_poly.pdbx_seq_one_letter_code
_entity_poly.pdbx_strand_id
1 'polypeptide(L)'
;MFLIDRFLGNTFLTFGLDVIKFMEDDQEVRIDPMIFVFPRMTKCSFSKFGTSGELEKYDSLCILPINIVNEKIYIFLWFWFLLLVFLTFFVLLYRLMIILSPRMRAYLLCLRFRLINKEVINTIVRKSKMGDWFLFYMLGQNVDTLIFKEVMHELAKRLGHASKDFGEA
;
A
#
# COMPACT_ATOMS: atom_id res chain seq x y z
N MET A 1 9.23 -0.99 -0.62
CA MET A 1 10.22 -0.90 0.48
C MET A 1 11.38 -1.88 0.28
N PHE A 2 11.20 -3.21 0.30
CA PHE A 2 12.32 -4.18 0.25
C PHE A 2 13.32 -4.04 -0.93
N LEU A 3 12.84 -3.72 -2.14
CA LEU A 3 13.75 -3.53 -3.29
C LEU A 3 14.67 -2.32 -3.11
N ILE A 4 14.13 -1.22 -2.56
CA ILE A 4 14.89 0.00 -2.29
C ILE A 4 15.82 -0.21 -1.10
N ASP A 5 15.37 -0.96 -0.10
CA ASP A 5 16.20 -1.35 1.04
C ASP A 5 17.42 -2.14 0.59
N ARG A 6 17.24 -3.15 -0.27
CA ARG A 6 18.35 -3.91 -0.85
C ARG A 6 19.26 -3.03 -1.72
N PHE A 7 18.71 -2.06 -2.44
CA PHE A 7 19.48 -1.12 -3.26
C PHE A 7 20.35 -0.19 -2.40
N LEU A 8 19.86 0.24 -1.23
CA LEU A 8 20.56 1.15 -0.31
C LEU A 8 21.35 0.42 0.79
N GLY A 9 21.62 -0.88 0.64
CA GLY A 9 22.44 -1.64 1.58
C GLY A 9 21.75 -1.95 2.92
N ASN A 10 20.43 -2.20 2.90
CA ASN A 10 19.58 -2.55 4.04
C ASN A 10 19.44 -1.45 5.11
N THR A 11 19.55 -0.19 4.69
CA THR A 11 19.42 0.99 5.56
C THR A 11 18.08 1.72 5.37
N PHE A 12 17.31 1.38 4.34
CA PHE A 12 16.08 2.11 3.99
C PHE A 12 14.93 1.82 4.94
N LEU A 13 14.85 0.63 5.55
CA LEU A 13 13.75 0.31 6.46
C LEU A 13 13.81 1.11 7.77
N THR A 14 14.99 1.28 8.36
CA THR A 14 15.18 2.06 9.61
C THR A 14 15.23 3.57 9.36
N PHE A 15 15.49 3.95 8.11
CA PHE A 15 15.72 5.30 7.66
C PHE A 15 14.81 6.39 8.25
N GLY A 16 13.49 6.24 8.17
CA GLY A 16 12.58 7.27 8.71
C GLY A 16 12.52 7.32 10.24
N LEU A 17 12.79 6.20 10.93
CA LEU A 17 12.93 6.19 12.39
C LEU A 17 14.21 6.94 12.80
N ASP A 18 15.30 6.74 12.06
CA ASP A 18 16.57 7.43 12.26
C ASP A 18 16.44 8.95 12.03
N VAL A 19 15.63 9.36 11.04
CA VAL A 19 15.31 10.78 10.77
C VAL A 19 14.47 11.40 11.90
N ILE A 20 13.46 10.70 12.41
CA ILE A 20 12.64 11.21 13.54
C ILE A 20 13.50 11.38 14.78
N LYS A 21 14.33 10.37 15.10
CA LYS A 21 15.28 10.43 16.21
C LYS A 21 16.30 11.57 16.05
N PHE A 22 16.75 11.83 14.83
CA PHE A 22 17.66 12.93 14.51
C PHE A 22 17.02 14.32 14.69
N MET A 23 15.71 14.47 14.47
CA MET A 23 15.02 15.74 14.71
C MET A 23 14.95 16.11 16.21
N GLU A 24 15.05 15.11 17.09
CA GLU A 24 14.96 15.28 18.55
C GLU A 24 16.33 15.59 19.21
N ASP A 25 17.44 15.36 18.51
CA ASP A 25 18.81 15.46 19.05
C ASP A 25 19.47 16.86 18.87
N ASP A 26 20.39 17.20 19.77
CA ASP A 26 21.06 18.52 19.85
C ASP A 26 21.89 18.86 18.60
N GLN A 27 21.91 20.15 18.22
CA GLN A 27 22.48 20.63 16.95
C GLN A 27 23.98 20.42 16.74
N GLU A 28 24.76 20.31 17.80
CA GLU A 28 26.24 20.37 17.72
C GLU A 28 26.92 19.03 17.38
N VAL A 29 26.22 17.89 17.51
CA VAL A 29 26.76 16.54 17.22
C VAL A 29 25.99 15.87 16.06
N ARG A 30 25.36 16.67 15.19
CA ARG A 30 24.51 16.17 14.11
C ARG A 30 25.34 15.60 12.96
N ILE A 31 25.50 14.28 12.95
CA ILE A 31 25.88 13.53 11.75
C ILE A 31 24.60 12.97 11.15
N ASP A 32 24.16 13.53 10.02
CA ASP A 32 23.04 12.97 9.25
C ASP A 32 23.36 11.50 8.93
N PRO A 33 22.53 10.52 9.33
CA PRO A 33 22.74 9.10 9.01
C PRO A 33 22.86 8.87 7.49
N MET A 34 22.35 9.82 6.73
CA MET A 34 22.31 9.82 5.29
C MET A 34 23.65 10.14 4.61
N ILE A 35 24.64 10.69 5.32
CA ILE A 35 25.98 10.97 4.76
C ILE A 35 26.68 9.66 4.35
N PHE A 36 26.40 8.55 5.03
CA PHE A 36 26.97 7.24 4.72
C PHE A 36 26.38 6.60 3.46
N VAL A 37 25.12 6.93 3.14
CA VAL A 37 24.41 6.37 1.97
C VAL A 37 24.51 7.30 0.76
N PHE A 38 24.43 8.62 0.98
CA PHE A 38 24.45 9.66 -0.05
C PHE A 38 25.48 10.75 0.31
N PRO A 39 26.79 10.53 0.07
CA PRO A 39 27.81 11.53 0.36
C PRO A 39 27.61 12.77 -0.51
N ARG A 40 27.46 13.92 0.13
CA ARG A 40 27.31 15.23 -0.53
C ARG A 40 28.65 15.82 -0.97
N MET A 41 29.75 15.36 -0.38
CA MET A 41 31.12 15.79 -0.67
C MET A 41 32.04 14.58 -0.83
N THR A 42 32.97 14.64 -1.78
CA THR A 42 33.97 13.60 -2.03
C THR A 42 35.34 14.20 -2.30
N LYS A 43 36.40 13.41 -2.10
CA LYS A 43 37.77 13.77 -2.46
C LYS A 43 38.00 13.47 -3.94
N CYS A 44 38.31 14.50 -4.72
CA CYS A 44 38.74 14.37 -6.11
C CYS A 44 40.26 14.53 -6.19
N SER A 45 40.95 13.53 -6.75
CA SER A 45 42.39 13.58 -6.99
C SER A 45 42.67 13.86 -8.46
N PHE A 46 43.22 15.04 -8.74
CA PHE A 46 43.66 15.44 -10.06
C PHE A 46 45.15 15.19 -10.20
N SER A 47 45.57 14.51 -11.26
CA SER A 47 47.00 14.31 -11.56
C SER A 47 47.41 15.21 -12.71
N LYS A 48 48.43 16.06 -12.50
CA LYS A 48 48.97 16.97 -13.51
C LYS A 48 50.48 16.79 -13.60
N PHE A 49 51.03 16.97 -14.80
CA PHE A 49 52.47 17.03 -14.99
C PHE A 49 53.00 18.42 -14.60
N GLY A 50 53.95 18.45 -13.68
CA GLY A 50 54.65 19.66 -13.25
C GLY A 50 55.62 20.18 -14.32
N THR A 51 56.21 21.35 -14.07
CA THR A 51 57.19 21.99 -14.98
C THR A 51 58.45 21.16 -15.21
N SER A 52 58.77 20.26 -14.29
CA SER A 52 59.88 19.30 -14.33
C SER A 52 59.51 17.95 -14.98
N GLY A 53 58.26 17.75 -15.43
CA GLY A 53 57.78 16.48 -16.00
C GLY A 53 57.40 15.43 -14.95
N GLU A 54 57.50 15.76 -13.65
CA GLU A 54 57.08 14.89 -12.56
C GLU A 54 55.55 14.95 -12.35
N LEU A 55 54.98 13.84 -11.90
CA LEU A 55 53.53 13.66 -11.77
C LEU A 55 53.07 14.17 -10.40
N GLU A 56 52.48 15.36 -10.36
CA GLU A 56 51.97 15.98 -9.14
C GLU A 56 50.48 15.67 -8.96
N LYS A 57 50.12 15.23 -7.75
CA LYS A 57 48.73 14.95 -7.36
C LYS A 57 48.17 16.11 -6.55
N TYR A 58 47.05 16.65 -7.01
CA TYR A 58 46.28 17.72 -6.37
C TYR A 58 44.96 17.16 -5.87
N ASP A 59 44.76 17.20 -4.56
CA ASP A 59 43.54 16.75 -3.92
C ASP A 59 42.62 17.94 -3.64
N SER A 60 41.37 17.87 -4.12
CA SER A 60 40.35 18.88 -3.84
C SER A 60 39.05 18.24 -3.36
N LEU A 61 38.22 19.04 -2.68
CA LEU A 61 36.86 18.64 -2.31
C LEU A 61 35.90 18.93 -3.47
N CYS A 62 35.09 17.93 -3.82
CA CYS A 62 34.05 18.01 -4.83
C CYS A 62 32.67 17.84 -4.19
N ILE A 63 31.67 18.57 -4.68
CA ILE A 63 30.28 18.44 -4.26
C ILE A 63 29.54 17.52 -5.25
N LEU A 64 28.63 16.67 -4.76
CA LEU A 64 27.73 15.84 -5.56
C LEU A 64 26.28 16.36 -5.46
N PRO A 65 25.84 17.26 -6.36
CA PRO A 65 24.49 17.82 -6.30
C PRO A 65 23.39 16.75 -6.41
N ILE A 66 23.66 15.69 -7.17
CA ILE A 66 22.71 14.57 -7.35
C ILE A 66 22.36 13.88 -6.02
N ASN A 67 23.33 13.75 -5.12
CA ASN A 67 23.12 13.10 -3.83
C ASN A 67 22.30 13.97 -2.87
N ILE A 68 22.38 15.29 -3.00
CA ILE A 68 21.52 16.23 -2.24
C ILE A 68 20.06 16.07 -2.66
N VAL A 69 19.80 15.91 -3.95
CA VAL A 69 18.43 15.69 -4.46
C VAL A 69 17.90 14.33 -4.04
N ASN A 70 18.72 13.27 -4.18
CA ASN A 70 18.37 11.93 -3.72
C ASN A 70 18.06 11.93 -2.22
N GLU A 71 18.84 12.66 -1.43
CA GLU A 71 18.63 12.83 0.02
C GLU A 71 17.17 13.18 0.34
N LYS A 72 16.63 14.20 -0.33
CA LYS A 72 15.27 14.69 -0.04
C LYS A 72 14.19 13.78 -0.61
N ILE A 73 14.40 13.22 -1.79
CA ILE A 73 13.43 12.32 -2.44
C ILE A 73 13.24 11.03 -1.62
N TYR A 74 14.33 10.42 -1.13
CA TYR A 74 14.22 9.17 -0.37
C TYR A 74 13.56 9.36 1.00
N ILE A 75 13.72 10.53 1.64
CA ILE A 75 12.94 10.92 2.84
C ILE A 75 11.45 10.96 2.53
N PHE A 76 11.06 11.69 1.48
CA PHE A 76 9.66 11.76 1.07
C PHE A 76 9.08 10.37 0.73
N LEU A 77 9.82 9.56 -0.04
CA LEU A 77 9.39 8.23 -0.43
C LEU A 77 9.21 7.28 0.75
N TRP A 78 10.03 7.40 1.80
CA TRP A 78 9.90 6.55 2.99
C TRP A 78 8.55 6.77 3.69
N PHE A 79 8.20 8.03 3.99
CA PHE A 79 6.92 8.37 4.60
C PHE A 79 5.73 8.00 3.70
N TRP A 80 5.88 8.24 2.39
CA TRP A 80 4.88 7.85 1.41
C TRP A 80 4.62 6.34 1.39
N PHE A 81 5.68 5.52 1.38
CA PHE A 81 5.52 4.07 1.40
C PHE A 81 4.96 3.57 2.72
N LEU A 82 5.31 4.18 3.85
CA LEU A 82 4.72 3.83 5.14
C LEU A 82 3.20 4.06 5.13
N LEU A 83 2.74 5.20 4.61
CA LEU A 83 1.33 5.51 4.42
C LEU A 83 0.64 4.46 3.53
N LEU A 84 1.24 4.14 2.37
CA LEU A 84 0.69 3.14 1.44
C LEU A 84 0.60 1.75 2.06
N VAL A 85 1.61 1.31 2.84
CA VAL A 85 1.59 0.04 3.56
C VAL A 85 0.43 0.02 4.55
N PHE A 86 0.23 1.09 5.31
CA PHE A 86 -0.85 1.21 6.29
C PHE A 86 -2.25 1.18 5.64
N LEU A 87 -2.45 1.96 4.57
CA LEU A 87 -3.71 1.94 3.80
C LEU A 87 -3.98 0.56 3.20
N THR A 88 -2.96 -0.07 2.62
CA THR A 88 -3.08 -1.41 2.04
C THR A 88 -3.39 -2.46 3.12
N PHE A 89 -2.74 -2.35 4.28
CA PHE A 89 -2.99 -3.23 5.42
C PHE A 89 -4.45 -3.15 5.88
N PHE A 90 -5.03 -1.96 6.00
CA PHE A 90 -6.44 -1.82 6.32
C PHE A 90 -7.37 -2.40 5.25
N VAL A 91 -7.05 -2.20 3.97
CA VAL A 91 -7.84 -2.79 2.87
C VAL A 91 -7.77 -4.32 2.94
N LEU A 92 -6.60 -4.89 3.23
CA LEU A 92 -6.43 -6.33 3.39
C LEU A 92 -7.17 -6.85 4.61
N LEU A 93 -7.09 -6.16 5.76
CA LEU A 93 -7.87 -6.52 6.95
C LEU A 93 -9.36 -6.48 6.68
N TYR A 94 -9.86 -5.41 6.07
CA TYR A 94 -11.26 -5.29 5.68
C TYR A 94 -11.70 -6.43 4.76
N ARG A 95 -10.90 -6.78 3.74
CA ARG A 95 -11.17 -7.92 2.85
C ARG A 95 -11.11 -9.25 3.59
N LEU A 96 -10.13 -9.45 4.48
CA LEU A 96 -10.00 -10.65 5.28
C LEU A 96 -11.21 -10.84 6.20
N MET A 97 -11.66 -9.78 6.86
CA MET A 97 -12.84 -9.84 7.71
C MET A 97 -14.13 -10.16 6.91
N ILE A 98 -14.24 -9.71 5.66
CA ILE A 98 -15.34 -10.10 4.76
C ILE A 98 -15.26 -11.58 4.39
N ILE A 99 -14.05 -12.10 4.17
CA ILE A 99 -13.82 -13.52 3.84
C ILE A 99 -14.14 -14.41 5.05
N LEU A 100 -13.79 -14.00 6.27
CA LEU A 100 -14.01 -14.81 7.46
C LEU A 100 -15.47 -14.73 7.96
N SER A 101 -16.16 -13.60 7.76
CA SER A 101 -17.47 -13.37 8.35
C SER A 101 -18.60 -13.26 7.31
N PRO A 102 -19.49 -14.28 7.21
CA PRO A 102 -20.68 -14.18 6.37
C PRO A 102 -21.67 -13.10 6.85
N ARG A 103 -21.64 -12.74 8.14
CA ARG A 103 -22.43 -11.62 8.67
C ARG A 103 -21.96 -10.28 8.12
N MET A 104 -20.65 -10.08 7.99
CA MET A 104 -20.06 -8.88 7.42
C MET A 104 -20.46 -8.71 5.94
N ARG A 105 -20.50 -9.81 5.19
CA ARG A 105 -20.96 -9.86 3.79
C ARG A 105 -22.40 -9.38 3.63
N ALA A 106 -23.30 -9.84 4.49
CA ALA A 106 -24.70 -9.40 4.50
C ALA A 106 -24.84 -7.95 4.93
N TYR A 107 -24.09 -7.53 5.95
CA TYR A 107 -24.09 -6.14 6.43
C TYR A 107 -23.62 -5.17 5.33
N LEU A 108 -22.56 -5.52 4.60
CA LEU A 108 -22.01 -4.67 3.54
C LEU A 108 -23.00 -4.47 2.38
N LEU A 109 -23.64 -5.55 1.91
CA LEU A 109 -24.68 -5.49 0.89
C LEU A 109 -25.86 -4.65 1.37
N CYS A 110 -26.31 -4.82 2.61
CA CYS A 110 -27.39 -4.02 3.19
C CYS A 110 -27.04 -2.53 3.30
N LEU A 111 -25.79 -2.21 3.66
CA LEU A 111 -25.34 -0.84 3.83
C LEU A 111 -25.30 -0.11 2.47
N ARG A 112 -24.82 -0.79 1.43
CA ARG A 112 -24.72 -0.21 0.09
C ARG A 112 -26.06 -0.17 -0.64
N PHE A 113 -26.86 -1.23 -0.55
CA PHE A 113 -28.13 -1.37 -1.24
C PHE A 113 -29.31 -1.29 -0.26
N ARG A 114 -29.50 -0.11 0.34
CA ARG A 114 -30.56 0.13 1.35
C ARG A 114 -31.99 -0.08 0.83
N LEU A 115 -32.17 -0.10 -0.50
CA LEU A 115 -33.45 -0.32 -1.18
C LEU A 115 -33.94 -1.79 -1.15
N ILE A 116 -33.05 -2.74 -0.82
CA ILE A 116 -33.32 -4.17 -0.82
C ILE A 116 -33.62 -4.65 0.61
N ASN A 117 -34.63 -5.51 0.75
CA ASN A 117 -34.99 -6.07 2.06
C ASN A 117 -33.85 -6.89 2.66
N LYS A 118 -33.57 -6.68 3.95
CA LYS A 118 -32.49 -7.37 4.69
C LYS A 118 -32.66 -8.90 4.66
N GLU A 119 -33.89 -9.39 4.65
CA GLU A 119 -34.23 -10.83 4.61
C GLU A 119 -33.83 -11.49 3.29
N VAL A 120 -34.05 -10.79 2.17
CA VAL A 120 -33.67 -11.23 0.82
C VAL A 120 -32.15 -11.35 0.73
N ILE A 121 -31.43 -10.31 1.18
CA ILE A 121 -29.96 -10.31 1.23
C ILE A 121 -29.44 -11.44 2.11
N ASN A 122 -29.99 -11.63 3.31
CA ASN A 122 -29.53 -12.68 4.22
C ASN A 122 -29.77 -14.09 3.65
N THR A 123 -30.88 -14.29 2.95
CA THR A 123 -31.20 -15.56 2.26
C THR A 123 -30.20 -15.87 1.15
N ILE A 124 -29.88 -14.88 0.31
CA ILE A 124 -28.90 -15.03 -0.77
C ILE A 124 -27.51 -15.27 -0.17
N VAL A 125 -27.06 -14.44 0.77
CA VAL A 125 -25.72 -14.56 1.38
C VAL A 125 -25.51 -15.89 2.08
N ARG A 126 -26.55 -16.46 2.72
CA ARG A 126 -26.48 -17.79 3.34
C ARG A 126 -26.32 -18.93 2.33
N LYS A 127 -26.91 -18.81 1.14
CA LYS A 127 -26.89 -19.86 0.10
C LYS A 127 -25.75 -19.68 -0.91
N SER A 128 -25.21 -18.48 -1.05
CA SER A 128 -24.22 -18.12 -2.06
C SER A 128 -22.77 -18.30 -1.58
N LYS A 129 -21.93 -18.86 -2.46
CA LYS A 129 -20.49 -18.99 -2.21
C LYS A 129 -19.82 -17.62 -2.27
N MET A 130 -18.53 -17.57 -1.90
CA MET A 130 -17.76 -16.32 -1.92
C MET A 130 -17.70 -15.66 -3.29
N GLY A 131 -17.50 -16.46 -4.34
CA GLY A 131 -17.47 -15.98 -5.73
C GLY A 131 -18.79 -15.32 -6.15
N ASP A 132 -19.92 -15.96 -5.86
CA ASP A 132 -21.25 -15.42 -6.19
C ASP A 132 -21.52 -14.09 -5.49
N TRP A 133 -21.14 -13.96 -4.22
CA TRP A 133 -21.29 -12.70 -3.50
C TRP A 133 -20.42 -11.59 -4.07
N PHE A 134 -19.18 -11.91 -4.46
CA PHE A 134 -18.32 -10.94 -5.13
C PHE A 134 -18.92 -10.52 -6.48
N LEU A 135 -19.51 -11.47 -7.21
CA LEU A 135 -20.23 -11.19 -8.45
C LEU A 135 -21.44 -10.29 -8.22
N PHE A 136 -22.27 -10.54 -7.20
CA PHE A 136 -23.39 -9.65 -6.85
C PHE A 136 -22.90 -8.28 -6.41
N TYR A 137 -21.79 -8.21 -5.67
CA TYR A 137 -21.17 -6.95 -5.27
C TYR A 137 -20.70 -6.15 -6.49
N MET A 138 -20.04 -6.79 -7.47
CA MET A 138 -19.62 -6.15 -8.71
C MET A 138 -20.81 -5.76 -9.59
N LEU A 139 -21.83 -6.62 -9.70
CA LEU A 139 -23.02 -6.34 -10.48
C LEU A 139 -23.74 -5.10 -9.94
N GLY A 140 -23.93 -4.99 -8.63
CA GLY A 140 -24.56 -3.83 -8.02
C GLY A 140 -23.72 -2.55 -8.09
N GLN A 141 -22.42 -2.62 -8.41
CA GLN A 141 -21.62 -1.42 -8.69
C GLN A 141 -21.79 -0.91 -10.13
N ASN A 142 -22.17 -1.79 -11.06
CA ASN A 142 -22.21 -1.50 -12.49
C ASN A 142 -23.65 -1.39 -13.04
N VAL A 143 -24.66 -1.82 -12.28
CA VAL A 143 -26.07 -1.80 -12.65
C VAL A 143 -26.82 -0.76 -11.80
N ASP A 144 -27.84 -0.13 -12.39
CA ASP A 144 -28.73 0.78 -11.67
C ASP A 144 -29.34 0.12 -10.43
N THR A 145 -29.45 0.89 -9.35
CA THR A 145 -29.87 0.40 -8.03
C THR A 145 -31.30 -0.18 -8.04
N LEU A 146 -32.18 0.31 -8.91
CA LEU A 146 -33.56 -0.18 -9.05
C LEU A 146 -33.59 -1.54 -9.76
N ILE A 147 -32.87 -1.64 -10.88
CA ILE A 147 -32.76 -2.89 -11.65
C ILE A 147 -32.08 -3.97 -10.80
N PHE A 148 -31.00 -3.62 -10.10
CA PHE A 148 -30.30 -4.55 -9.22
C PHE A 148 -31.20 -5.08 -8.09
N LYS A 149 -32.09 -4.24 -7.56
CA LYS A 149 -33.09 -4.67 -6.57
C LYS A 149 -34.03 -5.74 -7.16
N GLU A 150 -34.58 -5.50 -8.35
CA GLU A 150 -35.48 -6.46 -9.01
C GLU A 150 -34.79 -7.81 -9.26
N VAL A 151 -33.56 -7.77 -9.77
CA VAL A 151 -32.73 -8.97 -10.01
C VAL A 151 -32.51 -9.75 -8.71
N MET A 152 -32.16 -9.06 -7.61
CA MET A 152 -31.92 -9.71 -6.32
C MET A 152 -33.19 -10.32 -5.72
N HIS A 153 -34.35 -9.65 -5.86
CA HIS A 153 -35.64 -10.19 -5.41
C HIS A 153 -36.07 -11.43 -6.20
N GLU A 154 -35.96 -11.40 -7.53
CA GLU A 154 -36.28 -12.53 -8.40
C GLU A 154 -35.34 -13.72 -8.15
N LEU A 155 -34.05 -13.44 -7.95
CA LEU A 155 -33.06 -14.47 -7.61
C LEU A 155 -33.38 -15.14 -6.27
N ALA A 156 -33.72 -14.37 -5.24
CA ALA A 156 -34.10 -14.93 -3.94
C ALA A 156 -35.37 -15.80 -4.03
N LYS A 157 -36.35 -15.40 -4.85
CA LYS A 157 -37.57 -16.19 -5.09
C LYS A 157 -37.22 -17.55 -5.70
N ARG A 158 -36.36 -17.58 -6.72
CA ARG A 158 -35.90 -18.82 -7.37
C ARG A 158 -35.09 -19.71 -6.43
N LEU A 159 -34.20 -19.13 -5.62
CA LEU A 159 -33.41 -19.84 -4.61
C LEU A 159 -34.27 -20.36 -3.43
N GLY A 160 -35.41 -19.73 -3.17
CA GLY A 160 -36.42 -20.19 -2.21
C GLY A 160 -37.21 -21.39 -2.74
N HIS A 161 -37.64 -21.35 -3.99
CA HIS A 161 -38.35 -22.46 -4.64
C HIS A 161 -37.47 -23.70 -4.86
N ALA A 162 -36.24 -23.53 -5.38
CA ALA A 162 -35.31 -24.65 -5.60
C ALA A 162 -34.93 -25.42 -4.31
N SER A 163 -35.14 -24.80 -3.15
CA SER A 163 -34.91 -25.41 -1.84
C SER A 163 -36.05 -26.27 -1.33
N LYS A 164 -37.27 -26.04 -1.84
CA LYS A 164 -38.41 -26.91 -1.53
C LYS A 164 -38.30 -28.22 -2.32
N ASP A 165 -37.90 -28.15 -3.59
CA ASP A 165 -37.77 -29.35 -4.44
C ASP A 165 -36.64 -30.32 -4.00
N PHE A 166 -35.58 -29.84 -3.36
CA PHE A 166 -34.50 -30.69 -2.83
C PHE A 166 -34.72 -31.18 -1.39
N GLY A 167 -35.78 -30.74 -0.71
CA GLY A 167 -36.11 -31.13 0.66
C GLY A 167 -37.10 -32.30 0.78
N GLU A 168 -37.60 -32.81 -0.34
CA GLU A 168 -38.58 -33.91 -0.43
C GLU A 168 -38.00 -35.17 -1.12
N ALA A 169 -36.75 -35.53 -0.79
CA ALA A 169 -36.17 -36.83 -1.15
C ALA A 169 -35.49 -37.48 0.05
#